data_AF-A0A158JGH5-F1
#
_entry.id   AF-A0A158JGH5-F1
#
_cell.length_a   1.000
_cell.length_b   1.000
_cell.length_c   1.000
_cell.angle_alpha   90.00
_cell.angle_beta   90.00
_cell.angle_gamma   90.00
#
_symmetry.space_group_name_H-M   'P 1'
#
loop_
_entity.id
_entity.type
_entity.pdbx_description
1 polymer ?
#
loop_
_entity_poly.entity_id
_entity_poly.type
_entity_poly.pdbx_seq_one_letter_code
_entity_poly.pdbx_strand_id
1 'polypeptide(L)'
;MNSAVRLIIIAGFCALTCGCTANTRATNMTQRFPPGAQDPKSPHPGSIEAKYYWNDSKETWPISDLPESFIFRCFDKNGERAQRVNAAWCIPVVEVETVSVDENGNPVVPKEADSVSISEYGPGHTFIQHTQSVPHLKRQRELDRQRQSTPQDATTPQRPQSFKPNQSNYTLSDYREPPWQGQLGWWARLKAWIGFG
;
A
#
# COMPACT_ATOMS: atom_id res chain seq x y z
N MET A 1 -93.46 44.49 -18.68
CA MET A 1 -93.00 45.67 -17.92
C MET A 1 -91.88 45.23 -16.99
N ASN A 2 -90.73 45.85 -17.21
CA ASN A 2 -89.41 45.75 -16.59
C ASN A 2 -89.32 45.29 -15.12
N SER A 3 -88.36 44.41 -14.83
CA SER A 3 -87.32 44.51 -13.77
C SER A 3 -86.47 43.23 -13.80
N ALA A 4 -85.30 43.25 -14.44
CA ALA A 4 -84.00 43.60 -13.85
C ALA A 4 -83.34 42.45 -13.05
N VAL A 5 -82.36 41.82 -13.71
CA VAL A 5 -80.99 41.52 -13.24
C VAL A 5 -80.85 40.93 -11.83
N ARG A 6 -80.33 39.69 -11.72
CA ARG A 6 -79.02 39.39 -11.08
C ARG A 6 -78.45 38.05 -11.58
N LEU A 7 -77.44 38.16 -12.43
CA LEU A 7 -76.46 37.11 -12.73
C LEU A 7 -75.63 36.85 -11.47
N ILE A 8 -75.57 35.61 -11.01
CA ILE A 8 -74.55 35.15 -10.06
C ILE A 8 -73.63 34.19 -10.81
N ILE A 9 -72.50 34.74 -11.27
CA ILE A 9 -71.36 33.98 -11.78
C ILE A 9 -70.54 33.54 -10.55
N ILE A 10 -70.60 32.26 -10.18
CA ILE A 10 -69.66 31.69 -9.22
C ILE A 10 -68.49 31.11 -10.01
N ALA A 11 -67.45 31.93 -10.18
CA ALA A 11 -66.15 31.49 -10.65
C ALA A 11 -65.44 30.74 -9.50
N GLY A 12 -65.56 29.42 -9.49
CA GLY A 12 -64.78 28.56 -8.61
C GLY A 12 -63.33 28.48 -9.09
N PHE A 13 -62.47 29.33 -8.53
CA PHE A 13 -61.01 29.18 -8.63
C PHE A 13 -60.57 27.91 -7.88
N CYS A 14 -60.50 26.78 -8.59
CA CYS A 14 -59.71 25.65 -8.12
C CYS A 14 -58.23 25.97 -8.33
N ALA A 15 -57.62 26.59 -7.30
CA ALA A 15 -56.17 26.66 -7.20
C ALA A 15 -55.65 25.22 -7.02
N LEU A 16 -55.18 24.62 -8.11
CA LEU A 16 -54.28 23.48 -8.07
C LEU A 16 -52.96 23.96 -7.47
N THR A 17 -52.84 23.90 -6.14
CA THR A 17 -51.54 23.88 -5.49
C THR A 17 -50.91 22.52 -5.80
N CYS A 18 -50.08 22.49 -6.85
CA CYS A 18 -49.04 21.49 -6.96
C CYS A 18 -48.11 21.65 -5.75
N GLY A 19 -48.50 21.03 -4.64
CA GLY A 19 -47.58 20.72 -3.57
C GLY A 19 -46.57 19.75 -4.15
N CYS A 20 -45.44 20.28 -4.62
CA CYS A 20 -44.22 19.50 -4.70
C CYS A 20 -43.92 19.07 -3.26
N THR A 21 -44.45 17.93 -2.84
CA THR A 21 -43.81 17.16 -1.79
C THR A 21 -42.44 16.81 -2.36
N ALA A 22 -41.47 17.66 -2.04
CA ALA A 22 -40.07 17.29 -2.09
C ALA A 22 -39.96 16.11 -1.12
N ASN A 23 -40.16 14.91 -1.65
CA ASN A 23 -39.53 13.74 -1.12
C ASN A 23 -38.04 14.09 -1.10
N THR A 24 -37.56 14.57 0.04
CA THR A 24 -36.18 14.41 0.45
C THR A 24 -35.95 12.91 0.61
N ARG A 25 -36.02 12.18 -0.52
CA ARG A 25 -35.25 10.97 -0.71
C ARG A 25 -33.84 11.49 -0.57
N ALA A 26 -33.29 11.30 0.62
CA ALA A 26 -31.86 11.31 0.81
C ALA A 26 -31.32 10.36 -0.27
N THR A 27 -30.87 10.93 -1.38
CA THR A 27 -29.90 10.28 -2.23
C THR A 27 -28.72 10.08 -1.30
N ASN A 28 -28.70 8.92 -0.66
CA ASN A 28 -27.50 8.31 -0.15
C ASN A 28 -26.59 8.25 -1.36
N MET A 29 -25.83 9.34 -1.59
CA MET A 29 -24.80 9.39 -2.60
C MET A 29 -23.84 8.31 -2.14
N THR A 30 -23.97 7.11 -2.71
CA THR A 30 -23.08 6.00 -2.43
C THR A 30 -21.68 6.55 -2.64
N GLN A 31 -20.96 6.75 -1.53
CA GLN A 31 -19.62 7.29 -1.60
C GLN A 31 -18.82 6.35 -2.49
N ARG A 32 -18.48 6.81 -3.68
CA ARG A 32 -17.87 5.96 -4.69
C ARG A 32 -16.40 5.86 -4.35
N PHE A 33 -16.02 4.75 -3.73
CA PHE A 33 -14.63 4.45 -3.47
C PHE A 33 -13.91 4.04 -4.77
N PRO A 34 -12.58 4.21 -4.84
CA PRO A 34 -11.77 3.58 -5.86
C PRO A 34 -12.00 2.05 -5.92
N PRO A 35 -11.68 1.37 -7.03
CA PRO A 35 -11.70 -0.09 -7.08
C PRO A 35 -10.93 -0.72 -5.93
N GLY A 36 -11.48 -1.78 -5.34
CA GLY A 36 -10.88 -2.49 -4.20
C GLY A 36 -10.90 -1.73 -2.87
N ALA A 37 -11.29 -0.45 -2.85
CA ALA A 37 -11.34 0.35 -1.63
C ALA A 37 -12.68 0.20 -0.89
N GLN A 38 -12.62 0.40 0.42
CA GLN A 38 -13.74 0.32 1.35
C GLN A 38 -13.73 1.48 2.34
N ASP A 39 -14.84 1.63 3.06
CA ASP A 39 -14.91 2.54 4.21
C ASP A 39 -13.83 2.15 5.22
N PRO A 40 -13.05 3.11 5.78
CA PRO A 40 -12.01 2.80 6.76
C PRO A 40 -12.51 2.00 7.96
N LYS A 41 -13.79 2.12 8.34
CA LYS A 41 -14.39 1.37 9.45
C LYS A 41 -14.79 -0.05 9.07
N SER A 42 -14.87 -0.38 7.78
CA SER A 42 -15.14 -1.75 7.33
C SER A 42 -13.99 -2.68 7.75
N PRO A 43 -14.30 -3.89 8.26
CA PRO A 43 -13.26 -4.86 8.64
C PRO A 43 -12.50 -5.36 7.41
N HIS A 44 -11.35 -6.00 7.65
CA HIS A 44 -10.61 -6.67 6.57
C HIS A 44 -11.42 -7.90 6.11
N PRO A 45 -11.48 -8.22 4.81
CA PRO A 45 -12.34 -9.29 4.28
C PRO A 45 -11.96 -10.72 4.67
N GLY A 46 -10.83 -10.92 5.36
CA GLY A 46 -10.38 -12.24 5.78
C GLY A 46 -8.87 -12.31 5.91
N SER A 47 -8.25 -13.33 5.33
CA SER A 47 -6.81 -13.57 5.28
C SER A 47 -6.15 -12.90 4.07
N ILE A 48 -4.82 -13.00 4.01
CA ILE A 48 -3.99 -12.58 2.87
C ILE A 48 -3.43 -13.84 2.20
N GLU A 49 -3.59 -13.99 0.89
CA GLU A 49 -2.90 -15.01 0.11
C GLU A 49 -1.49 -14.53 -0.22
N ALA A 50 -0.46 -15.25 0.21
CA ALA A 50 0.92 -14.99 -0.19
C ALA A 50 1.34 -16.01 -1.24
N LYS A 51 1.84 -15.54 -2.38
CA LYS A 51 2.33 -16.36 -3.50
C LYS A 51 3.83 -16.21 -3.63
N TYR A 52 4.51 -17.33 -3.80
CA TYR A 52 5.96 -17.40 -3.90
C TYR A 52 6.33 -18.03 -5.24
N TYR A 53 6.88 -17.21 -6.13
CA TYR A 53 7.11 -17.61 -7.52
C TYR A 53 8.38 -18.46 -7.70
N TRP A 54 9.25 -18.59 -6.70
CA TRP A 54 10.46 -19.41 -6.82
C TRP A 54 10.21 -20.91 -6.64
N ASN A 55 9.06 -21.28 -6.10
CA ASN A 55 8.68 -22.67 -5.82
C ASN A 55 7.18 -22.94 -6.07
N ASP A 56 6.49 -22.01 -6.72
CA ASP A 56 5.04 -22.04 -6.99
C ASP A 56 4.16 -22.27 -5.76
N SER A 57 4.65 -21.96 -4.55
CA SER A 57 3.90 -22.20 -3.32
C SER A 57 3.00 -21.04 -2.97
N LYS A 58 1.94 -21.35 -2.21
CA LYS A 58 1.02 -20.38 -1.64
C LYS A 58 0.86 -20.58 -0.15
N GLU A 59 0.70 -19.49 0.57
CA GLU A 59 0.38 -19.46 1.99
C GLU A 59 -0.83 -18.58 2.24
N THR A 60 -1.50 -18.83 3.35
CA THR A 60 -2.61 -17.99 3.83
C THR A 60 -2.20 -17.39 5.16
N TRP A 61 -2.07 -16.06 5.20
CA TRP A 61 -1.70 -15.35 6.42
C TRP A 61 -2.94 -14.83 7.13
N PRO A 62 -3.16 -15.22 8.39
CA PRO A 62 -4.23 -14.65 9.20
C PRO A 62 -3.89 -13.20 9.56
N ILE A 63 -4.85 -12.29 9.38
CA ILE A 63 -4.66 -10.86 9.67
C ILE A 63 -4.43 -10.55 11.14
N SER A 64 -4.78 -11.46 12.05
CA SER A 64 -4.50 -11.33 13.49
C SER A 64 -3.01 -11.27 13.79
N ASP A 65 -2.18 -11.82 12.91
CA ASP A 65 -0.75 -11.98 13.12
C ASP A 65 0.04 -10.83 12.48
N LEU A 66 -0.66 -9.92 11.80
CA LEU A 66 -0.09 -8.86 11.00
C LEU A 66 -0.48 -7.48 11.54
N PRO A 67 0.41 -6.48 11.48
CA PRO A 67 0.10 -5.15 11.94
C PRO A 67 -0.95 -4.48 11.04
N GLU A 68 -1.78 -3.61 11.61
CA GLU A 68 -2.82 -2.89 10.87
C GLU A 68 -2.27 -2.09 9.68
N SER A 69 -1.08 -1.49 9.85
CA SER A 69 -0.38 -0.75 8.80
C SER A 69 0.04 -1.61 7.61
N PHE A 70 0.07 -2.94 7.78
CA PHE A 70 0.33 -3.88 6.71
C PHE A 70 -0.96 -4.29 5.99
N ILE A 71 -1.98 -4.69 6.75
CA ILE A 71 -3.22 -5.24 6.18
C ILE A 71 -4.11 -4.18 5.50
N PHE A 72 -3.85 -2.88 5.72
CA PHE A 72 -4.55 -1.79 5.04
C PHE A 72 -3.62 -0.78 4.38
N ARG A 73 -4.08 -0.24 3.26
CA ARG A 73 -3.48 0.87 2.53
C ARG A 73 -4.50 2.00 2.49
N CYS A 74 -4.33 2.97 3.37
CA CYS A 74 -5.32 4.00 3.65
C CYS A 74 -4.89 5.36 3.11
N PHE A 75 -5.89 6.11 2.63
CA PHE A 75 -5.69 7.38 1.97
C PHE A 75 -6.72 8.40 2.41
N ASP A 76 -6.33 9.67 2.47
CA ASP A 76 -7.23 10.77 2.78
C ASP A 76 -8.08 11.18 1.56
N LYS A 77 -8.80 12.30 1.68
CA LYS A 77 -9.67 12.82 0.61
C LYS A 77 -8.90 13.31 -0.62
N ASN A 78 -7.62 13.64 -0.45
CA ASN A 78 -6.74 14.10 -1.51
C ASN A 78 -6.01 12.94 -2.20
N GLY A 79 -6.14 11.71 -1.67
CA GLY A 79 -5.41 10.54 -2.15
C GLY A 79 -4.01 10.42 -1.55
N GLU A 80 -3.70 11.15 -0.48
CA GLU A 80 -2.42 11.04 0.23
C GLU A 80 -2.49 9.95 1.30
N ARG A 81 -1.34 9.34 1.63
CA ARG A 81 -1.27 8.28 2.65
C ARG A 81 -1.68 8.83 4.01
N ALA A 82 -2.61 8.14 4.66
CA ALA A 82 -3.13 8.52 5.96
C ALA A 82 -3.20 7.33 6.92
N GLN A 83 -3.20 7.61 8.22
CA GLN A 83 -3.61 6.63 9.21
C GLN A 83 -5.10 6.31 9.02
N ARG A 84 -5.49 5.06 9.26
CA ARG A 84 -6.86 4.56 9.03
C ARG A 84 -7.93 5.42 9.70
N VAL A 85 -7.67 5.91 10.91
CA VAL A 85 -8.59 6.76 11.68
C VAL A 85 -8.92 8.09 11.01
N ASN A 86 -8.02 8.60 10.16
CA ASN A 86 -8.15 9.86 9.43
C ASN A 86 -8.39 9.66 7.93
N ALA A 87 -8.49 8.41 7.48
CA ALA A 87 -8.62 8.09 6.08
C ALA A 87 -10.02 8.41 5.56
N ALA A 88 -10.11 8.72 4.26
CA ALA A 88 -11.39 8.79 3.56
C ALA A 88 -11.79 7.41 3.02
N TRP A 89 -10.82 6.56 2.71
CA TRP A 89 -11.00 5.19 2.22
C TRP A 89 -9.72 4.37 2.46
N CYS A 90 -9.87 3.05 2.47
CA CYS A 90 -8.75 2.12 2.60
C CYS A 90 -8.90 0.96 1.63
N ILE A 91 -7.79 0.44 1.11
CA ILE A 91 -7.75 -0.82 0.37
C ILE A 91 -7.19 -1.88 1.33
N PRO A 92 -7.92 -2.97 1.63
CA PRO A 92 -7.37 -4.11 2.34
C PRO A 92 -6.36 -4.83 1.44
N VAL A 93 -5.20 -5.21 1.97
CA VAL A 93 -4.24 -6.04 1.25
C VAL A 93 -4.69 -7.49 1.37
N VAL A 94 -5.09 -8.12 0.29
CA VAL A 94 -5.61 -9.50 0.29
C VAL A 94 -4.69 -10.48 -0.43
N GLU A 95 -3.73 -9.98 -1.19
CA GLU A 95 -2.76 -10.80 -1.91
C GLU A 95 -1.38 -10.13 -1.91
N VAL A 96 -0.35 -10.94 -1.72
CA VAL A 96 1.06 -10.55 -1.79
C VAL A 96 1.79 -11.54 -2.69
N GLU A 97 2.44 -11.02 -3.71
CA GLU A 97 3.23 -11.81 -4.65
C GLU A 97 4.71 -11.52 -4.45
N THR A 98 5.51 -12.55 -4.24
CA THR A 98 6.95 -12.43 -4.10
C THR A 98 7.67 -13.17 -5.22
N VAL A 99 8.51 -12.42 -5.94
CA VAL A 99 9.40 -12.94 -6.97
C VAL A 99 10.83 -12.75 -6.50
N SER A 100 11.65 -13.78 -6.67
CA SER A 100 13.03 -13.83 -6.19
C SER A 100 13.88 -14.52 -7.25
N VAL A 101 14.91 -13.83 -7.73
CA VAL A 101 15.72 -14.29 -8.86
C VAL A 101 17.22 -14.14 -8.61
N ASP A 102 18.02 -15.02 -9.23
CA ASP A 102 19.47 -14.92 -9.29
C ASP A 102 19.96 -13.85 -10.31
N GLU A 103 21.27 -13.73 -10.48
CA GLU A 103 21.90 -12.80 -11.45
C GLU A 103 21.50 -13.09 -12.91
N ASN A 104 21.04 -14.30 -13.21
CA ASN A 104 20.61 -14.73 -14.55
C ASN A 104 19.10 -14.62 -14.75
N GLY A 105 18.34 -14.20 -13.73
CA GLY A 105 16.89 -14.15 -13.76
C GLY A 105 16.19 -15.48 -13.45
N ASN A 106 16.92 -16.51 -13.01
CA ASN A 106 16.32 -17.78 -12.63
C ASN A 106 15.64 -17.66 -11.26
N PRO A 107 14.45 -18.25 -11.06
CA PRO A 107 13.82 -18.26 -9.75
C PRO A 107 14.68 -19.00 -8.71
N VAL A 108 14.90 -18.37 -7.57
CA VAL A 108 15.65 -18.95 -6.44
C VAL A 108 15.00 -18.57 -5.13
N VAL A 109 15.29 -19.33 -4.07
CA VAL A 109 14.87 -18.93 -2.73
C VAL A 109 15.42 -17.53 -2.41
N PRO A 110 14.69 -16.68 -1.68
CA PRO A 110 15.14 -15.31 -1.42
C PRO A 110 16.52 -15.22 -0.78
N LYS A 111 16.90 -16.24 0.02
CA LYS A 111 18.24 -16.36 0.62
C LYS A 111 19.37 -16.36 -0.40
N GLU A 112 19.11 -16.69 -1.64
CA GLU A 112 20.12 -16.82 -2.69
C GLU A 112 19.94 -15.77 -3.80
N ALA A 113 18.90 -14.94 -3.68
CA ALA A 113 18.49 -13.99 -4.70
C ALA A 113 19.43 -12.80 -4.87
N ASP A 114 19.67 -12.43 -6.12
CA ASP A 114 20.27 -11.16 -6.50
C ASP A 114 19.27 -10.02 -6.40
N SER A 115 17.99 -10.28 -6.72
CA SER A 115 16.90 -9.33 -6.52
C SER A 115 15.62 -10.02 -6.04
N VAL A 116 14.85 -9.29 -5.22
CA VAL A 116 13.53 -9.70 -4.74
C VAL A 116 12.54 -8.57 -5.02
N SER A 117 11.40 -8.91 -5.58
CA SER A 117 10.30 -7.97 -5.81
C SER A 117 9.00 -8.45 -5.17
N ILE A 118 8.22 -7.50 -4.67
CA ILE A 118 6.97 -7.76 -3.97
C ILE A 118 5.89 -6.88 -4.56
N SER A 119 4.80 -7.50 -5.00
CA SER A 119 3.58 -6.83 -5.43
C SER A 119 2.46 -7.09 -4.43
N GLU A 120 1.69 -6.06 -4.12
CA GLU A 120 0.54 -6.16 -3.21
C GLU A 120 -0.74 -5.82 -3.95
N TYR A 121 -1.80 -6.56 -3.63
CA TYR A 121 -3.10 -6.38 -4.26
C TYR A 121 -4.23 -6.39 -3.25
N GLY A 122 -5.27 -5.61 -3.56
CA GLY A 122 -6.54 -5.60 -2.88
C GLY A 122 -7.59 -6.47 -3.57
N PRO A 123 -8.84 -6.44 -3.07
CA PRO A 123 -9.94 -7.21 -3.63
C PRO A 123 -10.09 -7.02 -5.14
N GLY A 124 -10.44 -8.10 -5.84
CA GLY A 124 -10.52 -8.11 -7.30
C GLY A 124 -9.16 -7.92 -8.01
N HIS A 125 -8.05 -8.28 -7.34
CA HIS A 125 -6.69 -8.12 -7.84
C HIS A 125 -6.35 -6.65 -8.16
N THR A 126 -6.85 -5.73 -7.33
CA THR A 126 -6.58 -4.30 -7.46
C THR A 126 -5.12 -4.04 -7.08
N PHE A 127 -4.28 -3.60 -8.03
CA PHE A 127 -2.90 -3.27 -7.73
C PHE A 127 -2.78 -2.14 -6.70
N ILE A 128 -1.94 -2.34 -5.70
CA ILE A 128 -1.68 -1.36 -4.65
C ILE A 128 -0.28 -0.77 -4.81
N GLN A 129 0.74 -1.62 -4.77
CA GLN A 129 2.13 -1.20 -4.82
C GLN A 129 3.04 -2.32 -5.30
N HIS A 130 4.19 -1.92 -5.82
CA HIS A 130 5.29 -2.79 -6.16
C HIS A 130 6.56 -2.24 -5.51
N THR A 131 7.33 -3.13 -4.92
CA THR A 131 8.64 -2.81 -4.35
C THR A 131 9.67 -3.80 -4.86
N GLN A 132 10.89 -3.35 -5.07
CA GLN A 132 12.00 -4.18 -5.53
C GLN A 132 13.24 -3.85 -4.71
N SER A 133 14.03 -4.86 -4.38
CA SER A 133 15.34 -4.66 -3.80
C SER A 133 16.30 -4.06 -4.84
N VAL A 134 17.39 -3.47 -4.37
CA VAL A 134 18.51 -3.16 -5.25
C VAL A 134 19.05 -4.46 -5.89
N PRO A 135 19.58 -4.39 -7.13
CA PRO A 135 20.38 -5.48 -7.70
C PRO A 135 21.57 -5.81 -6.79
N HIS A 136 22.09 -7.04 -6.88
CA HIS A 136 23.24 -7.48 -6.08
C HIS A 136 22.99 -7.65 -4.59
N LEU A 137 21.74 -7.96 -4.21
CA LEU A 137 21.36 -8.26 -2.83
C LEU A 137 22.21 -9.40 -2.24
N LYS A 138 22.50 -10.44 -3.03
CA LYS A 138 23.39 -11.56 -2.63
C LYS A 138 24.80 -11.08 -2.29
N ARG A 139 25.39 -10.26 -3.15
CA ARG A 139 26.76 -9.73 -2.96
C ARG A 139 26.83 -8.84 -1.72
N GLN A 140 25.85 -7.95 -1.53
CA GLN A 140 25.79 -7.10 -0.36
C GLN A 140 25.75 -7.92 0.93
N ARG A 141 24.92 -8.97 0.98
CA ARG A 141 24.83 -9.85 2.16
C ARG A 141 26.12 -10.59 2.46
N GLU A 142 26.83 -11.05 1.43
CA GLU A 142 28.13 -11.70 1.62
C GLU A 142 29.17 -10.73 2.20
N LEU A 143 29.21 -9.48 1.70
CA LEU A 143 30.08 -8.43 2.24
C LEU A 143 29.75 -8.10 3.71
N ASP A 144 28.46 -8.02 4.04
CA ASP A 144 28.01 -7.75 5.42
C ASP A 144 28.40 -8.90 6.36
N ARG A 145 28.24 -10.15 5.92
CA ARG A 145 28.64 -11.35 6.67
C ARG A 145 30.14 -11.35 6.97
N GLN A 146 30.97 -11.04 5.98
CA GLN A 146 32.43 -10.98 6.13
C GLN A 146 32.86 -9.94 7.18
N ARG A 147 32.21 -8.77 7.18
CA ARG A 147 32.43 -7.71 8.17
C ARG A 147 32.04 -8.13 9.59
N GLN A 148 30.99 -8.93 9.74
CA GLN A 148 30.54 -9.42 11.05
C GLN A 148 31.43 -10.53 11.62
N SER A 149 32.07 -11.32 10.75
CA SER A 149 32.96 -12.42 11.16
C SER A 149 34.40 -12.00 11.49
N THR A 150 34.76 -10.71 11.41
CA THR A 150 36.09 -10.23 11.81
C THR A 150 36.12 -9.97 13.32
N PRO A 151 36.92 -10.67 14.13
CA PRO A 151 37.04 -10.38 15.55
C PRO A 151 37.71 -9.01 15.74
N GLN A 152 37.03 -8.09 16.43
CA GLN A 152 37.68 -6.93 17.03
C GLN A 152 38.49 -7.41 18.23
N ASP A 153 39.78 -7.69 18.06
CA ASP A 153 40.73 -7.45 19.14
C ASP A 153 42.17 -7.22 18.67
N ALA A 154 42.81 -6.27 19.37
CA ALA A 154 44.23 -5.91 19.42
C ALA A 154 44.90 -5.04 18.32
N THR A 155 44.98 -3.73 18.64
CA THR A 155 46.23 -2.93 18.73
C THR A 155 46.93 -2.44 17.44
N THR A 156 46.82 -1.13 17.18
CA THR A 156 47.78 -0.30 16.40
C THR A 156 49.20 -0.46 16.98
N PRO A 157 50.31 -0.61 16.21
CA PRO A 157 50.69 0.31 15.12
C PRO A 157 51.45 -0.27 13.91
N GLN A 158 51.21 0.30 12.71
CA GLN A 158 52.21 0.90 11.80
C GLN A 158 51.70 0.97 10.34
N ARG A 159 51.64 2.21 9.83
CA ARG A 159 51.64 2.63 8.41
C ARG A 159 53.01 2.22 7.80
N PRO A 160 53.18 1.82 6.50
CA PRO A 160 52.62 2.42 5.27
C PRO A 160 52.27 1.35 4.17
N GLN A 161 51.73 1.57 2.96
CA GLN A 161 51.70 2.66 1.99
C GLN A 161 50.40 2.66 1.17
N SER A 162 50.16 3.84 0.59
CA SER A 162 49.18 4.20 -0.43
C SER A 162 48.90 3.12 -1.48
N PHE A 163 47.66 2.63 -1.49
CA PHE A 163 46.97 2.31 -2.73
C PHE A 163 45.80 3.29 -2.83
N LYS A 164 45.77 4.10 -3.89
CA LYS A 164 44.57 4.88 -4.26
C LYS A 164 43.71 3.97 -5.15
N PRO A 165 42.54 3.47 -4.70
CA PRO A 165 41.52 3.06 -5.63
C PRO A 165 40.92 4.33 -6.21
N ASN A 166 40.93 4.38 -7.53
CA ASN A 166 40.32 5.40 -8.37
C ASN A 166 38.87 5.64 -7.89
N GLN A 167 38.58 6.87 -7.44
CA GLN A 167 37.22 7.32 -7.15
C GLN A 167 36.44 7.33 -8.47
N SER A 168 35.72 6.24 -8.76
CA SER A 168 34.57 6.35 -9.65
C SER A 168 33.50 7.13 -8.89
N ASN A 169 33.20 8.32 -9.42
CA ASN A 169 32.10 9.18 -9.02
C ASN A 169 30.77 8.41 -9.12
N TYR A 170 30.38 7.73 -8.05
CA TYR A 170 28.97 7.52 -7.75
C TYR A 170 28.64 8.46 -6.61
N THR A 171 28.22 9.66 -6.98
CA THR A 171 27.66 10.62 -6.04
C THR A 171 26.38 10.02 -5.49
N LEU A 172 26.48 9.45 -4.28
CA LEU A 172 25.38 9.03 -3.40
C LEU A 172 24.59 10.26 -2.92
N SER A 173 24.11 11.08 -3.85
CA SER A 173 23.38 12.32 -3.53
C SER A 173 22.22 12.61 -4.47
N ASP A 174 21.90 11.70 -5.40
CA ASP A 174 20.69 11.79 -6.23
C ASP A 174 19.61 10.76 -5.85
N TYR A 175 19.82 10.03 -4.75
CA TYR A 175 18.70 9.35 -4.10
C TYR A 175 17.88 10.40 -3.36
N ARG A 176 16.83 10.86 -4.02
CA ARG A 176 15.69 11.49 -3.36
C ARG A 176 15.07 10.45 -2.44
N GLU A 177 15.57 10.36 -1.21
CA GLU A 177 14.91 9.66 -0.12
C GLU A 177 13.46 10.13 -0.07
N PRO A 178 12.44 9.25 -0.16
CA PRO A 178 11.13 9.63 0.33
C PRO A 178 11.29 9.90 1.83
N PRO A 179 10.91 11.09 2.32
CA PRO A 179 11.19 11.52 3.68
C PRO A 179 10.25 10.79 4.63
N TRP A 180 10.62 9.60 5.08
CA TRP A 180 9.96 8.93 6.19
C TRP A 180 11.00 8.26 7.08
N GLN A 181 11.78 9.10 7.76
CA GLN A 181 12.52 8.73 8.97
C GLN A 181 11.53 8.28 10.04
N GLY A 182 11.54 6.98 10.35
CA GLY A 182 10.69 6.35 11.35
C GLY A 182 10.45 4.85 11.13
N GLN A 183 10.94 4.27 10.02
CA GLN A 183 10.56 2.91 9.63
C GLN A 183 11.76 1.94 9.50
N LEU A 184 12.43 1.65 10.63
CA LEU A 184 13.26 0.45 10.78
C LEU A 184 12.44 -0.87 10.79
N GLY A 185 11.18 -0.88 10.33
CA GLY A 185 10.18 -1.87 10.75
C GLY A 185 9.52 -2.74 9.69
N TRP A 186 9.83 -2.64 8.39
CA TRP A 186 9.13 -3.46 7.37
C TRP A 186 10.04 -4.43 6.63
N TRP A 187 11.15 -3.95 6.05
CA TRP A 187 12.18 -4.81 5.48
C TRP A 187 12.78 -5.77 6.52
N ALA A 188 12.92 -5.33 7.77
CA ALA A 188 13.42 -6.19 8.85
C ALA A 188 12.42 -7.32 9.23
N ARG A 189 11.11 -7.05 9.18
CA ARG A 189 10.07 -8.04 9.50
C ARG A 189 9.85 -9.03 8.36
N LEU A 190 9.94 -8.56 7.12
CA LEU A 190 9.94 -9.41 5.94
C LEU A 190 11.21 -10.29 5.88
N LYS A 191 12.38 -9.76 6.23
CA LYS A 191 13.63 -10.55 6.38
C LYS A 191 13.47 -11.66 7.42
N ALA A 192 12.84 -11.37 8.56
CA ALA A 192 12.57 -12.38 9.59
C ALA A 192 11.63 -13.50 9.11
N TRP A 193 10.64 -13.17 8.27
CA TRP A 193 9.71 -14.14 7.66
C TRP A 193 10.35 -14.99 6.55
N ILE A 194 11.27 -14.41 5.80
CA ILE A 194 11.91 -15.06 4.63
C ILE A 194 13.16 -15.89 5.04
N GLY A 195 13.43 -16.05 6.33
CA GLY A 195 14.56 -16.87 6.81
C GLY A 195 15.94 -16.20 6.67
N PHE A 196 15.97 -14.87 6.58
CA PHE A 196 17.20 -14.08 6.73
C PHE A 196 17.42 -13.72 8.20
N GLY A 197 17.89 -14.72 8.95
CA GLY A 197 18.66 -14.55 10.18
C GLY A 197 20.13 -14.89 9.91
#